data_AF-A0A387BHN1-F1
#
_entry.id   AF-A0A387BHN1-F1
#
_cell.length_a   1.000
_cell.length_b   1.000
_cell.length_c   1.000
_cell.angle_alpha   90.00
_cell.angle_beta   90.00
_cell.angle_gamma   90.00
#
_symmetry.space_group_name_H-M   'P 1'
#
loop_
_entity.id
_entity.type
_entity.pdbx_description
1 polymer ?
#
loop_
_entity_poly.entity_id
_entity_poly.type
_entity_poly.pdbx_seq_one_letter_code
_entity_poly.pdbx_strand_id
1 'polypeptide(L)'
;MRVKIWHMILVFIAWVGLMFLPATVNQIKLNSTFDIAKSRENYFYYLMTQKPVTSIILILLFCGVVIGILRKWRMTKYFAFSFMVLYIYDMFLNLVLSRIFVGVSLKVALSKETFEGLWRTFGLGFFLVSLVGIVFSILLFVYTISDGKKQKR
;
A
#
# COMPACT_ATOMS: atom_id res chain seq x y z
N MET A 1 -19.09 12.38 7.75
CA MET A 1 -18.06 12.93 6.84
C MET A 1 -18.47 12.62 5.39
N ARG A 2 -18.74 13.61 4.53
CA ARG A 2 -19.05 13.35 3.11
C ARG A 2 -17.75 13.41 2.30
N VAL A 3 -17.18 12.27 1.95
CA VAL A 3 -16.03 12.20 1.05
C VAL A 3 -16.50 12.55 -0.36
N LYS A 4 -16.00 13.66 -0.93
CA LYS A 4 -16.27 14.00 -2.34
C LYS A 4 -15.30 13.21 -3.23
N ILE A 5 -15.75 12.81 -4.42
CA ILE A 5 -14.92 12.07 -5.39
C ILE A 5 -13.60 12.78 -5.71
N TRP A 6 -13.59 14.12 -5.74
CA TRP A 6 -12.38 14.92 -5.95
C TRP A 6 -11.28 14.67 -4.90
N HIS A 7 -11.63 14.46 -3.62
CA HIS A 7 -10.62 14.15 -2.60
C HIS A 7 -10.00 12.77 -2.85
N MET A 8 -10.81 11.80 -3.27
CA MET A 8 -10.33 10.47 -3.61
C MET A 8 -9.40 10.48 -4.83
N ILE A 9 -9.74 11.26 -5.86
CA ILE A 9 -8.90 11.45 -7.05
C ILE A 9 -7.56 12.11 -6.68
N LEU A 10 -7.58 13.16 -5.87
CA LEU A 10 -6.35 13.84 -5.43
C LEU A 10 -5.43 12.90 -4.63
N VAL A 11 -5.99 12.16 -3.67
CA VAL A 11 -5.21 11.21 -2.87
C VAL A 11 -4.71 10.05 -3.75
N PHE A 12 -5.48 9.61 -4.74
CA PHE A 12 -5.03 8.61 -5.72
C PHE A 12 -3.84 9.11 -6.54
N ILE A 13 -3.90 10.32 -7.08
CA ILE A 13 -2.80 10.92 -7.85
C ILE A 13 -1.56 11.06 -6.97
N ALA A 14 -1.72 11.53 -5.74
CA ALA A 14 -0.61 11.64 -4.78
C ALA A 14 -0.02 10.25 -4.48
N TRP A 15 -0.85 9.25 -4.25
CA TRP A 15 -0.42 7.87 -3.99
C TRP A 15 0.39 7.30 -5.16
N VAL A 16 -0.10 7.43 -6.39
CA VAL A 16 0.60 6.98 -7.60
C VAL A 16 1.89 7.78 -7.82
N GLY A 17 1.86 9.10 -7.61
CA GLY A 17 3.05 9.95 -7.72
C GLY A 17 4.16 9.53 -6.75
N LEU A 18 3.80 9.19 -5.51
CA LEU A 18 4.75 8.70 -4.52
C LEU A 18 5.35 7.34 -4.90
N MET A 19 4.67 6.52 -5.70
CA MET A 19 5.22 5.21 -6.11
C MET A 19 6.49 5.31 -6.96
N PHE A 20 6.74 6.46 -7.59
CA PHE A 20 7.96 6.73 -8.33
C PHE A 20 9.15 7.05 -7.43
N LEU A 21 8.91 7.34 -6.14
CA LEU A 21 10.00 7.53 -5.20
C LEU A 21 10.75 6.22 -4.97
N PRO A 22 12.08 6.30 -4.71
CA PRO A 22 12.86 5.13 -4.36
C PRO A 22 12.33 4.52 -3.05
N ALA A 23 11.91 3.27 -3.12
CA ALA A 23 11.11 2.60 -2.09
C ALA A 23 11.59 1.18 -1.74
N THR A 24 12.61 0.64 -2.41
CA THR A 24 13.24 -0.61 -1.96
C THR A 24 14.64 -0.70 -2.49
N VAL A 25 15.53 -1.37 -1.75
CA VAL A 25 16.84 -1.77 -2.28
C VAL A 25 16.70 -3.09 -3.02
N ASN A 26 17.18 -3.13 -4.26
CA ASN A 26 17.34 -4.33 -5.05
C ASN A 26 18.63 -5.05 -4.63
N GLN A 27 18.48 -6.21 -3.98
CA GLN A 27 19.59 -6.98 -3.44
C GLN A 27 20.56 -7.48 -4.52
N ILE A 28 20.05 -7.77 -5.73
CA ILE A 28 20.87 -8.23 -6.86
C ILE A 28 21.79 -7.09 -7.33
N LYS A 29 21.26 -5.86 -7.43
CA LYS A 29 22.06 -4.66 -7.74
C LYS A 29 23.03 -4.32 -6.61
N LEU A 30 22.61 -4.47 -5.36
CA LEU A 30 23.47 -4.21 -4.21
C LEU A 30 24.68 -5.13 -4.20
N ASN A 31 24.48 -6.42 -4.50
CA ASN A 31 25.56 -7.39 -4.56
C ASN A 31 26.55 -7.15 -5.70
N SER A 32 26.17 -6.42 -6.75
CA SER A 32 27.05 -6.13 -7.89
C SER A 32 27.71 -4.75 -7.84
N THR A 33 27.06 -3.75 -7.23
CA THR A 33 27.58 -2.37 -7.18
C THR A 33 28.05 -1.93 -5.80
N PHE A 34 27.70 -2.64 -4.73
CA PHE A 34 27.97 -2.30 -3.31
C PHE A 34 27.54 -0.87 -2.91
N ASP A 35 26.75 -0.20 -3.76
CA ASP A 35 26.26 1.16 -3.57
C ASP A 35 24.74 1.11 -3.33
N ILE A 36 24.35 1.45 -2.11
CA ILE A 36 22.95 1.43 -1.66
C ILE A 36 22.11 2.42 -2.47
N ALA A 37 22.64 3.57 -2.85
CA ALA A 37 21.90 4.60 -3.58
C ALA A 37 21.58 4.14 -5.00
N LYS A 38 22.57 3.55 -5.70
CA LYS A 38 22.40 2.98 -7.05
C LYS A 38 21.54 1.72 -7.10
N SER A 39 21.39 1.07 -5.95
CA SER A 39 20.59 -0.15 -5.83
C SER A 39 19.13 0.11 -5.48
N ARG A 40 18.70 1.36 -5.31
CA ARG A 40 17.30 1.68 -5.03
C ARG A 40 16.43 1.57 -6.27
N GLU A 41 15.28 0.94 -6.08
CA GLU A 41 14.21 0.83 -7.05
C GLU A 41 12.95 1.51 -6.51
N ASN A 42 12.03 1.82 -7.43
CA ASN A 42 10.74 2.43 -7.10
C ASN A 42 9.76 1.41 -6.51
N TYR A 43 8.59 1.89 -6.07
CA TYR A 43 7.57 1.05 -5.44
C TYR A 43 6.94 0.05 -6.44
N PHE A 44 6.92 0.38 -7.73
CA PHE A 44 6.44 -0.53 -8.76
C PHE A 44 7.30 -1.80 -8.87
N TYR A 45 8.62 -1.67 -8.78
CA TYR A 45 9.52 -2.82 -8.72
C TYR A 45 9.22 -3.70 -7.50
N TYR A 46 9.01 -3.09 -6.33
CA TYR A 46 8.62 -3.83 -5.13
C TYR A 46 7.32 -4.64 -5.36
N LEU A 47 6.29 -4.00 -5.90
CA LEU A 47 5.00 -4.63 -6.18
C LEU A 47 5.13 -5.80 -7.19
N MET A 48 5.86 -5.59 -8.28
CA MET A 48 5.91 -6.56 -9.39
C MET A 48 6.90 -7.70 -9.17
N THR A 49 8.00 -7.45 -8.46
CA THR A 49 9.06 -8.44 -8.28
C THR A 49 9.00 -9.12 -6.91
N GLN A 50 8.74 -8.36 -5.85
CA GLN A 50 8.78 -8.91 -4.49
C GLN A 50 7.40 -9.38 -4.00
N LYS A 51 6.32 -8.76 -4.48
CA LYS A 51 4.93 -9.08 -4.10
C LYS A 51 3.98 -9.31 -5.28
N PRO A 52 4.37 -10.07 -6.33
CA PRO A 52 3.62 -10.15 -7.58
C PRO A 52 2.16 -10.61 -7.40
N VAL A 53 1.94 -11.65 -6.58
CA VAL A 53 0.60 -12.22 -6.37
C VAL A 53 -0.31 -11.20 -5.68
N THR A 54 0.14 -10.59 -4.57
CA THR A 54 -0.67 -9.58 -3.88
C THR A 54 -0.96 -8.39 -4.77
N SER A 55 0.01 -7.95 -5.56
CA SER A 55 -0.16 -6.84 -6.50
C SER A 55 -1.24 -7.11 -7.54
N ILE A 56 -1.24 -8.31 -8.14
CA ILE A 56 -2.30 -8.72 -9.08
C ILE A 56 -3.67 -8.70 -8.40
N ILE A 57 -3.77 -9.26 -7.19
CA ILE A 57 -5.04 -9.27 -6.44
C ILE A 57 -5.51 -7.84 -6.12
N LEU A 58 -4.62 -6.96 -5.69
CA LEU A 58 -4.96 -5.56 -5.42
C LEU A 58 -5.44 -4.83 -6.67
N ILE A 59 -4.81 -5.06 -7.83
CA ILE A 59 -5.25 -4.50 -9.12
C ILE A 59 -6.64 -5.01 -9.48
N LEU A 60 -6.88 -6.32 -9.37
CA LEU A 60 -8.19 -6.92 -9.66
C LEU A 60 -9.29 -6.37 -8.74
N LEU A 61 -9.01 -6.27 -7.44
CA LEU A 61 -9.93 -5.67 -6.47
C LEU A 61 -10.21 -4.20 -6.81
N PHE A 62 -9.19 -3.43 -7.14
CA PHE A 62 -9.35 -2.02 -7.51
C PHE A 62 -10.19 -1.85 -8.79
N CYS A 63 -9.89 -2.63 -9.84
CA CYS A 63 -10.70 -2.67 -11.06
C CYS A 63 -12.16 -3.05 -10.76
N GLY A 64 -12.37 -4.04 -9.88
CA GLY A 64 -13.69 -4.45 -9.42
C GLY A 64 -14.44 -3.31 -8.69
N VAL A 65 -13.74 -2.53 -7.87
CA VAL A 65 -14.33 -1.34 -7.23
C VAL A 65 -14.70 -0.28 -8.26
N VAL A 66 -13.82 0.04 -9.21
CA VAL A 66 -14.08 1.05 -10.25
C VAL A 66 -15.29 0.65 -11.10
N ILE A 67 -15.32 -0.58 -11.61
CA ILE A 67 -16.46 -1.12 -12.36
C ILE A 67 -17.72 -1.11 -11.49
N GLY A 68 -17.61 -1.50 -10.22
CA GLY A 68 -18.71 -1.53 -9.28
C GLY A 68 -19.30 -0.15 -8.97
N ILE A 69 -18.47 0.91 -8.94
CA ILE A 69 -18.92 2.30 -8.81
C ILE A 69 -19.66 2.72 -10.09
N LEU A 70 -19.08 2.48 -11.27
CA LEU A 70 -19.67 2.87 -12.56
C LEU A 70 -21.01 2.17 -12.83
N ARG A 71 -21.09 0.86 -12.52
CA ARG A 71 -22.29 0.05 -12.70
C ARG A 71 -23.21 0.03 -11.47
N LYS A 72 -22.87 0.77 -10.41
CA LYS A 72 -23.62 0.88 -9.15
C LYS A 72 -23.97 -0.48 -8.52
N TRP A 73 -23.00 -1.38 -8.45
CA TRP A 73 -23.16 -2.70 -7.85
C TRP A 73 -23.31 -2.61 -6.34
N ARG A 74 -24.23 -3.40 -5.76
CA ARG A 74 -24.40 -3.49 -4.29
C ARG A 74 -23.17 -4.08 -3.59
N MET A 75 -22.37 -4.86 -4.32
CA MET A 75 -21.20 -5.57 -3.79
C MET A 75 -19.92 -4.71 -3.74
N THR A 76 -19.92 -3.52 -4.35
CA THR A 76 -18.75 -2.63 -4.45
C THR A 76 -18.10 -2.32 -3.10
N LYS A 77 -18.91 -2.17 -2.05
CA LYS A 77 -18.43 -1.93 -0.68
C LYS A 77 -17.59 -3.11 -0.13
N TYR A 78 -17.90 -4.34 -0.51
CA TYR A 78 -17.13 -5.52 -0.08
C TYR A 78 -15.81 -5.60 -0.82
N PHE A 79 -15.78 -5.30 -2.12
CA PHE A 79 -14.52 -5.19 -2.87
C PHE A 79 -13.62 -4.09 -2.31
N ALA A 80 -14.18 -2.93 -1.98
CA ALA A 80 -13.42 -1.82 -1.39
C ALA A 80 -12.90 -2.16 0.02
N PHE A 81 -13.70 -2.87 0.82
CA PHE A 81 -13.27 -3.39 2.11
C PHE A 81 -12.12 -4.39 1.97
N SER A 82 -12.24 -5.37 1.08
CA SER A 82 -11.18 -6.36 0.82
C SER A 82 -9.90 -5.69 0.32
N PHE A 83 -10.01 -4.71 -0.56
CA PHE A 83 -8.87 -3.91 -1.02
C PHE A 83 -8.18 -3.21 0.16
N MET A 84 -8.95 -2.54 1.02
CA MET A 84 -8.43 -1.82 2.19
C MET A 84 -7.71 -2.76 3.17
N VAL A 85 -8.35 -3.88 3.54
CA VAL A 85 -7.76 -4.84 4.49
C VAL A 85 -6.49 -5.45 3.92
N LEU A 86 -6.52 -5.90 2.66
CA LEU A 86 -5.36 -6.50 2.01
C LEU A 86 -4.21 -5.50 1.86
N TYR A 87 -4.52 -4.24 1.51
CA TYR A 87 -3.53 -3.19 1.38
C TYR A 87 -2.87 -2.88 2.72
N ILE A 88 -3.65 -2.59 3.76
CA ILE A 88 -3.13 -2.31 5.11
C ILE A 88 -2.30 -3.48 5.63
N TYR A 89 -2.81 -4.70 5.47
CA TYR A 89 -2.13 -5.89 5.97
C TYR A 89 -0.83 -6.13 5.21
N ASP A 90 -0.85 -6.35 3.90
CA ASP A 90 0.36 -6.83 3.21
C ASP A 90 1.37 -5.72 2.90
N MET A 91 0.91 -4.48 2.67
CA MET A 91 1.79 -3.35 2.29
C MET A 91 2.33 -2.56 3.48
N PHE A 92 1.82 -2.81 4.69
CA PHE A 92 2.29 -2.13 5.89
C PHE A 92 2.47 -3.08 7.06
N LEU A 93 1.40 -3.71 7.56
CA LEU A 93 1.46 -4.51 8.79
C LEU A 93 2.35 -5.74 8.65
N ASN A 94 2.21 -6.55 7.60
CA ASN A 94 3.01 -7.75 7.39
C ASN A 94 4.50 -7.40 7.30
N LEU A 95 4.85 -6.27 6.71
CA LEU A 95 6.23 -5.81 6.62
C LEU A 95 6.81 -5.40 7.98
N VAL A 96 6.02 -4.65 8.76
CA VAL A 96 6.38 -4.22 10.11
C VAL A 96 6.41 -5.43 11.07
N LEU A 97 5.40 -6.28 11.03
CA LEU A 97 5.19 -7.42 11.93
C LEU A 97 6.10 -8.61 11.60
N SER A 98 6.40 -8.90 10.32
CA SER A 98 7.33 -9.98 9.96
C SER A 98 8.74 -9.75 10.49
N ARG A 99 9.11 -8.52 10.80
CA ARG A 99 10.39 -8.21 11.47
C ARG A 99 10.28 -8.16 12.99
N ILE A 100 9.08 -7.91 13.53
CA ILE A 100 8.83 -7.92 14.98
C ILE A 100 8.66 -9.33 15.54
N PHE A 101 8.13 -10.28 14.76
CA PHE A 101 7.69 -11.59 15.25
C PHE A 101 8.49 -12.80 14.77
N VAL A 102 9.49 -12.63 13.89
CA VAL A 102 10.39 -13.74 13.50
C VAL A 102 11.50 -13.86 14.55
N GLY A 103 11.22 -14.58 15.64
CA GLY A 103 12.22 -15.05 16.62
C GLY A 103 12.96 -13.98 17.44
N VAL A 104 12.60 -12.71 17.30
CA VAL A 104 13.25 -11.58 17.97
C VAL A 104 12.34 -11.07 19.09
N SER A 105 12.91 -10.80 20.27
CA SER A 105 12.14 -10.25 21.39
C SER A 105 11.53 -8.89 21.04
N LEU A 106 10.36 -8.56 21.60
CA LEU A 106 9.66 -7.29 21.35
C LEU A 106 10.55 -6.05 21.57
N LYS A 107 11.47 -6.13 22.54
CA LYS A 107 12.45 -5.08 22.86
C LYS A 107 13.46 -4.86 21.72
N VAL A 108 13.94 -5.94 21.11
CA VAL A 108 14.89 -5.88 19.99
C VAL A 108 14.17 -5.51 18.71
N ALA A 109 12.94 -5.99 18.51
CA ALA A 109 12.08 -5.61 17.39
C ALA A 109 11.76 -4.11 17.35
N LEU A 110 11.55 -3.49 18.52
CA LEU A 110 11.35 -2.04 18.68
C LEU A 110 12.66 -1.27 18.91
N SER A 111 13.81 -1.92 18.74
CA SER A 111 15.11 -1.25 18.89
C SER A 111 15.37 -0.28 17.74
N LYS A 112 16.19 0.73 18.05
CA LYS A 112 16.67 1.70 17.06
C LYS A 112 17.38 1.03 15.88
N GLU A 113 18.15 -0.03 16.13
CA GLU A 113 18.91 -0.76 15.11
C GLU A 113 18.01 -1.47 14.09
N THR A 114 16.92 -2.09 14.56
CA THR A 114 15.95 -2.77 13.67
C THR A 114 15.16 -1.75 12.85
N PHE A 115 14.83 -0.61 13.46
CA PHE A 115 14.20 0.50 12.76
C PHE A 115 15.12 1.12 11.69
N GLU A 116 16.40 1.31 12.00
CA GLU A 116 17.41 1.76 11.04
C GLU A 116 17.60 0.74 9.90
N GLY A 117 17.57 -0.56 10.18
CA GLY A 117 17.62 -1.63 9.18
C GLY A 117 16.43 -1.60 8.21
N LEU A 118 15.21 -1.43 8.74
CA LEU A 118 13.99 -1.23 7.94
C LEU A 118 14.10 0.02 7.06
N TRP A 119 14.57 1.13 7.65
CA TRP A 119 14.75 2.38 6.95
C TRP A 119 15.78 2.30 5.83
N ARG A 120 16.87 1.55 6.03
CA ARG A 120 17.88 1.32 4.98
C ARG A 120 17.36 0.43 3.85
N THR A 121 16.52 -0.55 4.17
CA THR A 121 16.02 -1.55 3.21
C THR A 121 14.88 -1.01 2.34
N PHE A 122 13.90 -0.34 2.94
CA PHE A 122 12.70 0.13 2.25
C PHE A 122 12.73 1.65 2.00
N GLY A 123 13.49 2.42 2.77
CA GLY A 123 13.60 3.86 2.59
C GLY A 123 12.30 4.61 2.91
N LEU A 124 12.42 5.94 2.99
CA LEU A 124 11.30 6.84 3.28
C LEU A 124 10.17 6.75 2.23
N GLY A 125 10.53 6.52 0.95
CA GLY A 125 9.58 6.42 -0.14
C GLY A 125 8.55 5.31 0.07
N PHE A 126 8.98 4.14 0.56
CA PHE A 126 8.07 3.04 0.89
C PHE A 126 7.03 3.45 1.94
N PHE A 127 7.48 4.01 3.06
CA PHE A 127 6.58 4.38 4.14
C PHE A 127 5.58 5.45 3.72
N LEU A 128 6.02 6.46 2.96
CA LEU A 128 5.11 7.49 2.44
C LEU A 128 4.08 6.89 1.49
N VAL A 129 4.49 6.04 0.54
CA VAL A 129 3.57 5.37 -0.38
C VAL A 129 2.56 4.52 0.39
N SER A 130 3.02 3.70 1.33
CA SER A 130 2.14 2.83 2.12
C SER A 130 1.17 3.65 2.97
N LEU A 131 1.61 4.70 3.66
CA LEU A 131 0.74 5.56 4.46
C LEU A 131 -0.32 6.26 3.61
N VAL A 132 0.08 6.87 2.49
CA VAL A 132 -0.87 7.55 1.60
C VAL A 132 -1.82 6.54 0.94
N GLY A 133 -1.36 5.33 0.64
CA GLY A 133 -2.20 4.25 0.14
C GLY A 133 -3.21 3.73 1.17
N ILE A 134 -2.84 3.69 2.45
CA ILE A 134 -3.77 3.37 3.54
C ILE A 134 -4.87 4.44 3.60
N VAL A 135 -4.50 5.72 3.61
CA VAL A 135 -5.46 6.83 3.58
C VAL A 135 -6.37 6.72 2.36
N PHE A 136 -5.82 6.45 1.18
CA PHE A 136 -6.58 6.24 -0.05
C PHE A 136 -7.60 5.12 0.09
N SER A 137 -7.16 3.94 0.55
CA SER A 137 -8.01 2.75 0.66
C SER A 137 -9.16 2.93 1.67
N ILE A 138 -8.90 3.61 2.79
CA ILE A 138 -9.93 3.97 3.78
C ILE A 138 -10.94 4.93 3.14
N LEU A 139 -10.47 5.98 2.46
CA LEU A 139 -11.34 6.95 1.79
C LEU A 139 -12.21 6.28 0.70
N LEU A 140 -11.63 5.37 -0.07
CA LEU A 140 -12.33 4.57 -1.09
C LEU A 140 -13.46 3.76 -0.44
N PHE A 141 -13.18 3.07 0.67
CA PHE A 141 -14.20 2.30 1.39
C PHE A 141 -15.31 3.19 1.95
N VAL A 142 -14.96 4.28 2.64
CA VAL A 142 -15.95 5.24 3.20
C VAL A 142 -16.82 5.85 2.10
N TYR A 143 -16.23 6.14 0.93
CA TYR A 143 -16.95 6.62 -0.24
C TYR A 143 -18.00 5.59 -0.71
N THR A 144 -17.62 4.33 -0.88
CA THR A 144 -18.53 3.27 -1.36
C THR A 144 -19.69 2.99 -0.39
N ILE A 145 -19.46 3.10 0.93
CA ILE A 145 -20.54 3.03 1.93
C ILE A 145 -21.50 4.22 1.79
N SER A 146 -20.95 5.42 1.61
CA SER A 146 -21.74 6.66 1.54
C SER A 146 -22.59 6.71 0.28
N ASP A 147 -22.08 6.23 -0.84
CA ASP A 147 -22.79 6.13 -2.11
C ASP A 147 -23.93 5.08 -2.05
N GLY A 148 -23.67 3.92 -1.44
CA GLY A 148 -24.70 2.89 -1.22
C GLY A 148 -25.88 3.34 -0.35
N LYS A 149 -25.70 4.36 0.50
CA LYS A 149 -26.80 4.97 1.29
C LYS A 149 -27.69 5.89 0.45
N LYS A 150 -27.14 6.55 -0.59
CA LYS A 150 -27.93 7.39 -1.51
C LYS A 150 -28.82 6.56 -2.42
N GLN A 151 -28.42 5.35 -2.76
CA GLN A 151 -29.19 4.47 -3.65
C GLN A 151 -30.39 3.79 -2.98
N LYS A 152 -30.49 3.85 -1.65
CA LYS A 152 -31.65 3.36 -0.87
C LYS A 152 -32.70 4.44 -0.55
N ARG A 153 -32.42 5.70 -0.87
CA ARG A 153 -33.36 6.82 -0.79
C ARG A 153 -33.82 7.17 -2.19
#